data_AF-A0A7G2LZA0-F1
#
_entry.id   AF-A0A7G2LZA0-F1
#
_cell.length_a   1.000
_cell.length_b   1.000
_cell.length_c   1.000
_cell.angle_alpha   90.00
_cell.angle_beta   90.00
_cell.angle_gamma   90.00
#
_symmetry.space_group_name_H-M   'P 1'
#
loop_
_entity.id
_entity.type
_entity.pdbx_description
1 polymer ?
#
loop_
_entity_poly.entity_id
_entity_poly.type
_entity_poly.pdbx_seq_one_letter_code
_entity_poly.pdbx_strand_id
1 'polypeptide(L)'
;MRITAITCVKNEGPFLLEWIAFNRVIGVTDFLFYSNDCTDGTDRLLDALGAQGIVTHLPNPATNRNYQMQALKDARRQPVVTQADWVWVADVDEFLNIHVGDHRLPALIEACGDPQAISLHFQFFANGGIEEFVDEPIIAQFTRSHNPDIWCADTAIEVKSLVRQDFPLGYYGAHRPFHDDSKVQPHWTDGAGRQVPAPFRSAANKRRIRAFPARGARRFATLN
;
A
#
# COMPACT_ATOMS: atom_id res chain seq x y z
N MET A 1 -9.34 -15.41 4.88
CA MET A 1 -8.08 -14.75 4.46
C MET A 1 -7.91 -13.50 5.30
N ARG A 2 -6.79 -13.39 6.04
CA ARG A 2 -6.41 -12.22 6.81
C ARG A 2 -5.49 -11.34 5.98
N ILE A 3 -5.87 -10.09 5.80
CA ILE A 3 -5.08 -9.09 5.09
C ILE A 3 -4.78 -7.96 6.06
N THR A 4 -3.50 -7.73 6.33
CA THR A 4 -3.05 -6.70 7.26
C THR A 4 -2.51 -5.51 6.50
N ALA A 5 -3.11 -4.34 6.69
CA ALA A 5 -2.53 -3.09 6.23
C ALA A 5 -1.52 -2.55 7.26
N ILE A 6 -0.34 -2.14 6.80
CA ILE A 6 0.70 -1.52 7.62
C ILE A 6 0.93 -0.10 7.11
N THR A 7 0.89 0.87 8.03
CA THR A 7 1.10 2.27 7.66
C THR A 7 1.84 3.06 8.75
N CYS A 8 2.44 4.17 8.35
CA CYS A 8 3.11 5.12 9.22
C CYS A 8 2.47 6.49 9.02
N VAL A 9 2.07 7.16 10.09
CA VAL A 9 1.31 8.42 10.00
C VAL A 9 1.93 9.53 10.84
N LYS A 10 1.73 10.77 10.39
CA LYS A 10 2.00 11.97 11.17
C LYS A 10 0.98 13.03 10.79
N ASN A 11 0.14 13.41 11.73
CA ASN A 11 -0.89 14.43 11.53
C ASN A 11 -1.87 14.11 10.38
N GLU A 12 -2.39 12.89 10.37
CA GLU A 12 -3.33 12.37 9.36
C GLU A 12 -4.76 12.22 9.90
N GLY A 13 -5.03 12.77 11.09
CA GLY A 13 -6.29 12.60 11.82
C GLY A 13 -7.55 12.81 10.95
N PRO A 14 -7.62 13.87 10.12
CA PRO A 14 -8.78 14.12 9.27
C PRO A 14 -9.08 13.01 8.24
N PHE A 15 -8.09 12.23 7.81
CA PHE A 15 -8.22 11.28 6.70
C PHE A 15 -8.29 9.81 7.16
N LEU A 16 -7.91 9.52 8.41
CA LEU A 16 -7.80 8.17 8.93
C LEU A 16 -9.10 7.36 8.84
N LEU A 17 -10.23 7.94 9.23
CA LEU A 17 -11.49 7.21 9.30
C LEU A 17 -11.97 6.77 7.92
N GLU A 18 -11.87 7.65 6.92
CA GLU A 18 -12.19 7.34 5.54
C GLU A 18 -11.29 6.22 5.02
N TRP A 19 -9.97 6.34 5.20
CA TRP A 19 -9.02 5.36 4.71
C TRP A 19 -9.21 3.98 5.35
N ILE A 20 -9.43 3.91 6.67
CA ILE A 20 -9.73 2.65 7.38
C ILE A 20 -11.03 2.04 6.85
N ALA A 21 -12.09 2.85 6.71
CA ALA A 21 -13.38 2.37 6.21
C ALA A 21 -13.26 1.83 4.78
N PHE A 22 -12.59 2.56 3.89
CA PHE A 22 -12.35 2.15 2.51
C PHE A 22 -11.59 0.83 2.43
N ASN A 23 -10.49 0.71 3.18
CA ASN A 23 -9.68 -0.51 3.21
C ASN A 23 -10.49 -1.72 3.72
N ARG A 24 -11.37 -1.53 4.71
CA ARG A 24 -12.29 -2.59 5.18
C ARG A 24 -13.27 -3.04 4.10
N VAL A 25 -13.82 -2.10 3.32
CA VAL A 25 -14.74 -2.41 2.21
C VAL A 25 -14.06 -3.31 1.17
N ILE A 26 -12.82 -2.99 0.79
CA ILE A 26 -12.06 -3.78 -0.19
C ILE A 26 -11.46 -5.07 0.39
N GLY A 27 -11.64 -5.34 1.68
CA GLY A 27 -11.30 -6.63 2.30
C GLY A 27 -10.03 -6.67 3.14
N VAL A 28 -9.45 -5.53 3.51
CA VAL A 28 -8.47 -5.48 4.61
C VAL A 28 -9.16 -5.84 5.91
N THR A 29 -8.58 -6.76 6.67
CA THR A 29 -9.18 -7.29 7.91
C THR A 29 -8.53 -6.74 9.17
N ASP A 30 -7.23 -6.44 9.09
CA ASP A 30 -6.42 -6.06 10.23
C ASP A 30 -5.55 -4.85 9.87
N PHE A 31 -5.19 -4.04 10.86
CA PHE A 31 -4.42 -2.81 10.67
C PHE A 31 -3.29 -2.69 11.69
N LEU A 32 -2.13 -2.25 11.23
CA LEU A 32 -1.00 -1.86 12.05
C LEU A 32 -0.57 -0.43 11.69
N PHE A 33 -0.85 0.50 12.61
CA PHE A 33 -0.45 1.89 12.50
C PHE A 33 0.76 2.17 13.38
N TYR A 34 1.74 2.86 12.80
CA TYR A 34 2.80 3.54 13.55
C TYR A 34 2.60 5.06 13.49
N SER A 35 2.51 5.74 14.62
CA SER A 35 2.43 7.21 14.64
C SER A 35 3.78 7.87 14.93
N ASN A 36 3.99 9.07 14.39
CA ASN A 36 5.21 9.86 14.57
C ASN A 36 4.88 11.26 15.09
N ASP A 37 5.18 11.54 16.37
CA ASP A 37 5.17 12.90 16.96
C ASP A 37 3.94 13.74 16.53
N CYS A 38 2.74 13.19 16.70
CA CYS A 38 1.50 13.82 16.25
C CYS A 38 1.11 15.00 17.15
N THR A 39 0.56 16.04 16.54
CA THR A 39 0.15 17.28 17.22
C THR A 39 -1.32 17.63 16.97
N ASP A 40 -2.01 16.90 16.11
CA ASP A 40 -3.41 17.08 15.74
C ASP A 40 -4.36 16.11 16.47
N GLY A 41 -3.83 15.14 17.21
CA GLY A 41 -4.60 14.07 17.86
C GLY A 41 -4.77 12.80 17.04
N THR A 42 -4.06 12.62 15.93
CA THR A 42 -4.00 11.37 15.15
C THR A 42 -3.74 10.15 16.04
N ASP A 43 -2.72 10.25 16.89
CA ASP A 43 -2.33 9.21 17.84
C ASP A 43 -3.44 8.86 18.84
N ARG A 44 -4.09 9.88 19.41
CA ARG A 44 -5.22 9.71 20.34
C ARG A 44 -6.43 9.05 19.67
N LEU A 45 -6.70 9.40 18.41
CA LEU A 45 -7.75 8.75 17.62
C LEU A 45 -7.42 7.27 17.38
N LEU A 46 -6.17 6.96 17.01
CA LEU A 46 -5.70 5.59 16.82
C LEU A 46 -5.72 4.77 18.12
N ASP A 47 -5.35 5.36 19.26
CA ASP A 47 -5.46 4.72 20.58
C ASP A 47 -6.91 4.38 20.92
N ALA A 48 -7.85 5.31 20.66
CA ALA A 48 -9.27 5.08 20.89
C ALA A 48 -9.82 3.95 20.01
N LEU A 49 -9.44 3.91 18.72
CA LEU A 49 -9.79 2.83 17.81
C LEU A 49 -9.15 1.49 18.22
N GLY A 50 -7.91 1.54 18.72
CA GLY A 50 -7.20 0.37 19.23
C GLY A 50 -7.86 -0.23 20.47
N ALA A 51 -8.36 0.60 21.38
CA ALA A 51 -9.12 0.16 22.54
C ALA A 51 -10.43 -0.57 22.16
N GLN A 52 -10.97 -0.29 20.98
CA GLN A 52 -12.13 -0.98 20.40
C GLN A 52 -11.75 -2.20 19.54
N GLY A 53 -10.46 -2.53 19.45
CA GLY A 53 -9.97 -3.65 18.64
C GLY A 53 -10.06 -3.43 17.13
N ILE A 54 -10.24 -2.19 16.65
CA ILE A 54 -10.36 -1.88 15.23
C ILE A 54 -8.99 -1.85 14.55
N VAL A 55 -7.96 -1.38 15.27
CA VAL A 55 -6.57 -1.27 14.77
C VAL A 55 -5.58 -1.73 15.84
N THR A 56 -4.38 -2.11 15.44
CA THR A 56 -3.21 -2.12 16.32
C THR A 56 -2.46 -0.81 16.12
N HIS A 57 -2.26 -0.04 17.18
CA HIS A 57 -1.50 1.21 17.15
C HIS A 57 -0.24 1.09 18.00
N LEU A 58 0.89 1.52 17.45
CA LEU A 58 2.18 1.59 18.13
C LEU A 58 2.85 2.96 17.89
N PRO A 59 3.61 3.50 18.86
CA PRO A 59 4.53 4.58 18.56
C PRO A 59 5.62 4.09 17.60
N ASN A 60 6.07 4.92 16.67
CA ASN A 60 7.14 4.54 15.76
C ASN A 60 8.46 4.31 16.53
N PRO A 61 9.13 3.14 16.40
CA PRO A 61 10.38 2.84 17.10
C PRO A 61 11.60 3.60 16.53
N ALA A 62 11.41 4.47 15.54
CA ALA A 62 12.49 5.12 14.84
C ALA A 62 13.31 6.05 15.74
N THR A 63 14.61 5.79 15.76
CA THR A 63 15.62 6.58 16.49
C THR A 63 16.31 7.64 15.61
N ASN A 64 15.97 7.67 14.32
CA ASN A 64 16.52 8.60 13.33
C ASN A 64 15.47 8.87 12.24
N ARG A 65 15.84 9.67 11.23
CA ARG A 65 14.93 10.09 10.14
C ARG A 65 14.41 8.95 9.24
N ASN A 66 14.79 7.70 9.45
CA ASN A 66 14.28 6.55 8.70
C ASN A 66 13.00 5.96 9.32
N TYR A 67 12.00 6.80 9.57
CA TYR A 67 10.76 6.43 10.28
C TYR A 67 10.08 5.19 9.71
N GLN A 68 9.80 5.21 8.40
CA GLN A 68 9.06 4.12 7.75
C GLN A 68 9.86 2.82 7.69
N MET A 69 11.19 2.88 7.46
CA MET A 69 12.01 1.67 7.38
C MET A 69 12.17 0.99 8.75
N GLN A 70 12.32 1.77 9.83
CA GLN A 70 12.41 1.21 11.19
C GLN A 70 11.07 0.60 11.63
N ALA A 71 9.95 1.28 11.35
CA ALA A 71 8.61 0.74 11.58
C ALA A 71 8.38 -0.56 10.79
N LEU A 72 8.67 -0.60 9.48
CA LEU A 72 8.50 -1.82 8.67
C LEU A 72 9.40 -2.98 9.12
N LYS A 73 10.59 -2.67 9.66
CA LYS A 73 11.47 -3.69 10.26
C LYS A 73 10.87 -4.27 11.53
N ASP A 74 10.26 -3.43 12.37
CA ASP A 74 9.55 -3.84 13.58
C ASP A 74 8.28 -4.62 13.26
N ALA A 75 7.48 -4.13 12.31
CA ALA A 75 6.20 -4.68 11.88
C ALA A 75 6.25 -6.18 11.56
N ARG A 76 7.35 -6.65 10.96
CA ARG A 76 7.58 -8.08 10.64
C ARG A 76 7.50 -9.02 11.83
N ARG A 77 7.64 -8.52 13.05
CA ARG A 77 7.61 -9.29 14.29
C ARG A 77 6.27 -9.17 15.00
N GLN A 78 5.41 -8.25 14.57
CA GLN A 78 4.15 -8.00 15.23
C GLN A 78 3.14 -9.13 14.93
N PRO A 79 2.41 -9.62 15.94
CA PRO A 79 1.45 -10.72 15.75
C PRO A 79 0.42 -10.47 14.65
N VAL A 80 -0.07 -9.23 14.53
CA VAL A 80 -1.03 -8.83 13.49
C VAL A 80 -0.48 -8.98 12.07
N VAL A 81 0.85 -8.95 11.89
CA VAL A 81 1.53 -9.14 10.60
C VAL A 81 1.93 -10.59 10.39
N THR A 82 2.48 -11.26 11.42
CA THR A 82 2.93 -12.67 11.29
C THR A 82 1.78 -13.65 11.12
N GLN A 83 0.59 -13.29 11.58
CA GLN A 83 -0.65 -14.05 11.39
C GLN A 83 -1.44 -13.66 10.13
N ALA A 84 -0.95 -12.72 9.34
CA ALA A 84 -1.59 -12.29 8.10
C ALA A 84 -1.29 -13.28 6.97
N ASP A 85 -2.28 -13.58 6.13
CA ASP A 85 -2.06 -14.31 4.88
C ASP A 85 -1.43 -13.38 3.83
N TRP A 86 -1.81 -12.09 3.86
CA TRP A 86 -1.30 -11.04 3.00
C TRP A 86 -1.04 -9.75 3.76
N VAL A 87 -0.03 -9.01 3.33
CA VAL A 87 0.38 -7.72 3.89
C VAL A 87 0.27 -6.65 2.82
N TRP A 88 -0.39 -5.54 3.17
CA TRP A 88 -0.56 -4.35 2.34
C TRP A 88 0.18 -3.18 2.99
N VAL A 89 1.32 -2.76 2.43
CA VAL A 89 2.02 -1.56 2.90
C VAL A 89 1.53 -0.38 2.10
N ALA A 90 0.84 0.55 2.74
CA ALA A 90 0.22 1.70 2.09
C ALA A 90 0.22 2.94 2.99
N ASP A 91 0.17 4.09 2.34
CA ASP A 91 0.07 5.40 2.98
C ASP A 91 -1.42 5.83 3.02
N VAL A 92 -1.79 6.74 3.93
CA VAL A 92 -3.20 7.08 4.23
C VAL A 92 -3.89 7.87 3.11
N ASP A 93 -3.12 8.34 2.13
CA ASP A 93 -3.58 9.00 0.91
C ASP A 93 -3.73 8.05 -0.30
N GLU A 94 -3.61 6.72 -0.09
CA GLU A 94 -3.61 5.72 -1.15
C GLU A 94 -4.84 4.81 -1.12
N PHE A 95 -5.60 4.83 -2.22
CA PHE A 95 -6.90 4.16 -2.33
C PHE A 95 -6.90 3.13 -3.46
N LEU A 96 -6.83 1.85 -3.12
CA LEU A 96 -6.80 0.79 -4.13
C LEU A 96 -8.18 0.59 -4.77
N ASN A 97 -8.31 0.97 -6.04
CA ASN A 97 -9.49 0.73 -6.85
C ASN A 97 -9.37 -0.60 -7.61
N ILE A 98 -10.28 -1.53 -7.33
CA ILE A 98 -10.29 -2.88 -7.91
C ILE A 98 -11.43 -2.97 -8.93
N HIS A 99 -11.12 -3.37 -10.16
CA HIS A 99 -12.03 -3.36 -11.31
C HIS A 99 -12.64 -4.73 -11.63
N VAL A 100 -12.35 -5.74 -10.81
CA VAL A 100 -12.72 -7.14 -11.06
C VAL A 100 -13.53 -7.75 -9.92
N GLY A 101 -14.33 -8.75 -10.28
CA GLY A 101 -15.11 -9.54 -9.34
C GLY A 101 -16.04 -8.66 -8.51
N ASP A 102 -15.96 -8.80 -7.20
CA ASP A 102 -16.74 -8.04 -6.22
C ASP A 102 -16.02 -6.76 -5.73
N HIS A 103 -14.99 -6.32 -6.44
CA HIS A 103 -14.17 -5.15 -6.11
C HIS A 103 -13.37 -5.30 -4.81
N ARG A 104 -13.05 -6.53 -4.40
CA ARG A 104 -12.28 -6.82 -3.19
C ARG A 104 -10.95 -7.51 -3.49
N LEU A 105 -10.03 -7.41 -2.54
CA LEU A 105 -8.69 -8.00 -2.61
C LEU A 105 -8.69 -9.51 -2.93
N PRO A 106 -9.58 -10.36 -2.38
CA PRO A 106 -9.67 -11.76 -2.80
C PRO A 106 -9.89 -11.93 -4.31
N ALA A 107 -10.82 -11.17 -4.90
CA ALA A 107 -11.09 -11.22 -6.34
C ALA A 107 -9.90 -10.72 -7.18
N LEU A 108 -9.19 -9.69 -6.70
CA LEU A 108 -7.95 -9.24 -7.33
C LEU A 108 -6.86 -10.33 -7.30
N ILE A 109 -6.66 -10.98 -6.15
CA ILE A 109 -5.67 -12.06 -5.98
C ILE A 109 -5.98 -13.21 -6.93
N GLU A 110 -7.24 -13.65 -6.99
CA GLU A 110 -7.69 -14.71 -7.90
C GLU A 110 -7.49 -14.31 -9.37
N ALA A 111 -7.89 -13.10 -9.77
CA ALA A 111 -7.74 -12.61 -11.14
C ALA A 111 -6.26 -12.51 -11.58
N CYS A 112 -5.36 -12.24 -10.63
CA CYS A 112 -3.91 -12.25 -10.85
C CYS A 112 -3.28 -13.65 -10.82
N GLY A 113 -4.06 -14.72 -10.59
CA GLY A 113 -3.58 -16.10 -10.57
C GLY A 113 -2.91 -16.52 -9.27
N ASP A 114 -3.36 -15.98 -8.12
CA ASP A 114 -2.86 -16.26 -6.77
C ASP A 114 -1.31 -16.21 -6.64
N PRO A 115 -0.68 -15.07 -6.97
CA PRO A 115 0.77 -14.92 -6.87
C PRO A 115 1.24 -14.78 -5.41
N GLN A 116 2.55 -14.69 -5.22
CA GLN A 116 3.14 -14.36 -3.92
C GLN A 116 3.24 -12.85 -3.67
N ALA A 117 3.13 -12.04 -4.74
CA ALA A 117 3.05 -10.59 -4.64
C ALA A 117 2.32 -9.98 -5.85
N ILE A 118 1.64 -8.86 -5.62
CA ILE A 118 0.99 -8.05 -6.66
C ILE A 118 1.48 -6.61 -6.51
N SER A 119 2.12 -6.06 -7.54
CA SER A 119 2.50 -4.64 -7.57
C SER A 119 1.50 -3.82 -8.40
N LEU A 120 0.98 -2.77 -7.78
CA LEU A 120 -0.16 -1.98 -8.23
C LEU A 120 0.30 -0.55 -8.50
N HIS A 121 0.11 -0.08 -9.73
CA HIS A 121 0.55 1.26 -10.14
C HIS A 121 -0.32 2.38 -9.61
N PHE A 122 0.34 3.48 -9.23
CA PHE A 122 -0.29 4.75 -8.89
C PHE A 122 -0.99 5.40 -10.07
N GLN A 123 -2.17 5.97 -9.89
CA GLN A 123 -2.70 7.04 -10.72
C GLN A 123 -2.77 8.30 -9.86
N PHE A 124 -1.95 9.30 -10.17
CA PHE A 124 -1.97 10.53 -9.39
C PHE A 124 -3.14 11.42 -9.77
N PHE A 125 -3.81 11.95 -8.75
CA PHE A 125 -4.92 12.87 -8.90
C PHE A 125 -4.47 14.30 -8.58
N ALA A 126 -4.99 15.25 -9.36
CA ALA A 126 -4.83 16.67 -9.10
C ALA A 126 -5.82 17.10 -8.01
N ASN A 127 -5.46 18.14 -7.26
CA ASN A 127 -6.29 18.71 -6.20
C ASN A 127 -7.64 19.29 -6.68
N GLY A 128 -7.92 19.31 -7.99
CA GLY A 128 -9.22 19.75 -8.52
C GLY A 128 -9.56 21.23 -8.29
N GLY A 129 -8.59 22.04 -7.83
CA GLY A 129 -8.80 23.42 -7.40
C GLY A 129 -9.17 23.57 -5.92
N ILE A 130 -9.15 22.48 -5.15
CA ILE A 130 -9.35 22.49 -3.70
C ILE A 130 -7.97 22.72 -3.05
N GLU A 131 -7.82 23.84 -2.36
CA GLU A 131 -6.55 24.27 -1.75
C GLU A 131 -6.57 24.19 -0.22
N GLU A 132 -7.77 24.18 0.38
CA GLU A 132 -7.98 24.09 1.82
C GLU A 132 -8.65 22.76 2.19
N PHE A 133 -8.61 22.41 3.47
CA PHE A 133 -9.32 21.24 3.97
C PHE A 133 -10.84 21.43 3.82
N VAL A 134 -11.48 20.43 3.23
CA VAL A 134 -12.94 20.32 3.13
C VAL A 134 -13.33 19.02 3.82
N ASP A 135 -14.29 19.11 4.76
CA ASP A 135 -14.81 17.99 5.54
C ASP A 135 -15.76 17.10 4.71
N GLU A 136 -15.21 16.53 3.64
CA GLU A 136 -15.85 15.57 2.74
C GLU A 136 -14.86 14.44 2.42
N PRO A 137 -15.34 13.22 2.08
CA PRO A 137 -14.46 12.12 1.68
C PRO A 137 -13.55 12.51 0.49
N ILE A 138 -12.24 12.32 0.61
CA ILE A 138 -11.26 12.70 -0.43
C ILE A 138 -11.51 11.96 -1.75
N ILE A 139 -12.05 10.74 -1.68
CA ILE A 139 -12.40 9.93 -2.87
C ILE A 139 -13.53 10.57 -3.70
N ALA A 140 -14.31 11.50 -3.12
CA ALA A 140 -15.34 12.26 -3.82
C ALA A 140 -14.83 13.61 -4.35
N GLN A 141 -13.72 14.11 -3.81
CA GLN A 141 -13.18 15.44 -4.12
C GLN A 141 -12.24 15.42 -5.32
N PHE A 142 -11.28 14.49 -5.36
CA PHE A 142 -10.21 14.48 -6.36
C PHE A 142 -10.55 13.55 -7.53
N THR A 143 -11.07 14.12 -8.62
CA THR A 143 -11.59 13.35 -9.77
C THR A 143 -10.80 13.51 -11.07
N ARG A 144 -9.76 14.35 -11.07
CA ARG A 144 -8.91 14.62 -12.25
C ARG A 144 -7.57 13.94 -12.10
N SER A 145 -7.18 13.11 -13.06
CA SER A 145 -5.88 12.43 -13.06
C SER A 145 -5.09 12.67 -14.34
N HIS A 146 -3.83 12.24 -14.32
CA HIS A 146 -3.02 12.13 -15.54
C HIS A 146 -3.45 10.93 -16.41
N ASN A 147 -2.83 10.78 -17.59
CA ASN A 147 -3.00 9.60 -18.44
C ASN A 147 -2.49 8.35 -17.71
N PRO A 148 -3.27 7.26 -17.58
CA PRO A 148 -2.88 6.08 -16.79
C PRO A 148 -1.56 5.42 -17.19
N ASP A 149 -1.10 5.59 -18.43
CA ASP A 149 0.12 4.98 -18.95
C ASP A 149 1.35 5.91 -18.87
N ILE A 150 1.16 7.21 -18.57
CA ILE A 150 2.21 8.24 -18.63
C ILE A 150 2.08 9.21 -17.46
N TRP A 151 3.16 9.35 -16.69
CA TRP A 151 3.32 10.37 -15.66
C TRP A 151 4.43 11.34 -16.05
N CYS A 152 4.09 12.61 -16.25
CA CYS A 152 5.01 13.61 -16.82
C CYS A 152 5.62 13.12 -18.14
N ALA A 153 6.93 12.83 -18.16
CA ALA A 153 7.65 12.31 -19.33
C ALA A 153 7.99 10.81 -19.21
N ASP A 154 7.49 10.13 -18.18
CA ASP A 154 7.83 8.75 -17.82
C ASP A 154 6.68 7.78 -18.07
N THR A 155 6.98 6.64 -18.70
CA THR A 155 6.05 5.51 -18.84
C THR A 155 6.13 4.54 -17.67
N ALA A 156 7.21 4.60 -16.89
CA ALA A 156 7.37 3.83 -15.67
C ALA A 156 6.79 4.63 -14.51
N ILE A 157 5.76 4.08 -13.88
CA ILE A 157 5.06 4.72 -12.78
C ILE A 157 5.31 3.88 -11.53
N GLU A 158 5.34 4.56 -10.38
CA GLU A 158 5.58 3.94 -9.10
C GLU A 158 4.46 2.95 -8.74
N VAL A 159 4.75 2.05 -7.80
CA VAL A 159 3.79 1.05 -7.32
C VAL A 159 3.78 0.97 -5.79
N LYS A 160 2.71 0.41 -5.24
CA LYS A 160 2.72 -0.30 -3.96
C LYS A 160 2.51 -1.79 -4.19
N SER A 161 2.80 -2.62 -3.19
CA SER A 161 2.72 -4.07 -3.36
C SER A 161 1.96 -4.75 -2.23
N LEU A 162 1.03 -5.62 -2.62
CA LEU A 162 0.41 -6.61 -1.75
C LEU A 162 1.32 -7.85 -1.73
N VAL A 163 1.64 -8.37 -0.55
CA VAL A 163 2.67 -9.42 -0.37
C VAL A 163 2.10 -10.58 0.44
N ARG A 164 2.17 -11.79 -0.09
CA ARG A 164 1.70 -13.00 0.58
C ARG A 164 2.71 -13.46 1.63
N GLN A 165 2.23 -14.15 2.67
CA GLN A 165 3.04 -14.61 3.80
C GLN A 165 4.24 -15.49 3.38
N ASP A 166 4.11 -16.27 2.31
CA ASP A 166 5.14 -17.18 1.80
C ASP A 166 6.13 -16.54 0.81
N PHE A 167 6.04 -15.22 0.57
CA PHE A 167 7.02 -14.51 -0.24
C PHE A 167 8.42 -14.64 0.39
N PRO A 168 9.51 -14.84 -0.39
CA PRO A 168 10.88 -15.00 0.13
C PRO A 168 11.46 -13.66 0.64
N LEU A 169 10.82 -13.08 1.65
CA LEU A 169 10.99 -11.72 2.10
C LEU A 169 12.31 -11.52 2.85
N GLY A 170 13.22 -10.77 2.25
CA GLY A 170 14.36 -10.17 2.93
C GLY A 170 13.93 -9.06 3.88
N TYR A 171 13.17 -8.08 3.39
CA TYR A 171 12.53 -7.01 4.19
C TYR A 171 11.41 -6.31 3.41
N TYR A 172 10.46 -5.70 4.12
CA TYR A 172 9.46 -4.82 3.52
C TYR A 172 10.06 -3.45 3.22
N GLY A 173 9.76 -2.89 2.04
CA GLY A 173 9.90 -1.47 1.78
C GLY A 173 8.54 -0.83 1.53
N ALA A 174 8.52 0.50 1.49
CA ALA A 174 7.28 1.26 1.31
C ALA A 174 6.56 0.92 0.00
N HIS A 175 7.28 0.59 -1.07
CA HIS A 175 6.70 0.34 -2.41
C HIS A 175 6.61 -1.15 -2.80
N ARG A 176 7.54 -1.96 -2.29
CA ARG A 176 7.72 -3.35 -2.71
C ARG A 176 8.42 -4.18 -1.63
N PRO A 177 8.25 -5.51 -1.65
CA PRO A 177 9.10 -6.40 -0.88
C PRO A 177 10.50 -6.51 -1.51
N PHE A 178 11.53 -6.69 -0.69
CA PHE A 178 12.90 -6.94 -1.15
C PHE A 178 13.30 -8.37 -0.85
N HIS A 179 13.90 -9.02 -1.84
CA HIS A 179 14.40 -10.40 -1.80
C HIS A 179 15.67 -10.54 -2.64
N ASP A 180 16.32 -11.70 -2.56
CA ASP A 180 17.47 -12.06 -3.38
C ASP A 180 17.00 -12.79 -4.66
N ASP A 181 16.80 -12.03 -5.75
CA ASP A 181 16.28 -12.57 -7.03
C ASP A 181 17.23 -13.61 -7.68
N SER A 182 18.52 -13.63 -7.28
CA SER A 182 19.47 -14.63 -7.75
C SER A 182 19.25 -16.01 -7.13
N LYS A 183 18.58 -16.07 -5.99
CA LYS A 183 18.30 -17.31 -5.25
C LYS A 183 16.89 -17.84 -5.50
N VAL A 184 15.91 -16.95 -5.49
CA VAL A 184 14.49 -17.30 -5.63
C VAL A 184 13.78 -16.27 -6.49
N GLN A 185 13.06 -16.73 -7.50
CA GLN A 185 12.21 -15.88 -8.34
C GLN A 185 10.74 -16.20 -8.00
N PRO A 186 10.10 -15.42 -7.11
CA PRO A 186 8.72 -15.67 -6.71
C PRO A 186 7.75 -15.35 -7.84
N HIS A 187 6.58 -15.99 -7.82
CA HIS A 187 5.47 -15.60 -8.68
C HIS A 187 5.00 -14.21 -8.26
N TRP A 188 5.23 -13.20 -9.10
CA TRP A 188 5.01 -11.79 -8.76
C TRP A 188 4.42 -11.07 -9.95
N THR A 189 3.17 -10.65 -9.84
CA THR A 189 2.44 -10.00 -10.92
C THR A 189 2.25 -8.50 -10.74
N ASP A 190 1.91 -7.83 -11.83
CA ASP A 190 1.28 -6.52 -11.79
C ASP A 190 -0.24 -6.64 -11.56
N GLY A 191 -0.93 -5.50 -11.51
CA GLY A 191 -2.38 -5.39 -11.41
C GLY A 191 -3.16 -5.87 -12.65
N ALA A 192 -2.53 -6.58 -13.59
CA ALA A 192 -3.17 -7.26 -14.71
C ALA A 192 -2.83 -8.77 -14.74
N GLY A 193 -2.22 -9.29 -13.68
CA GLY A 193 -1.81 -10.70 -13.59
C GLY A 193 -0.58 -11.05 -14.43
N ARG A 194 0.16 -10.05 -14.94
CA ARG A 194 1.37 -10.28 -15.74
C ARG A 194 2.58 -10.27 -14.84
N GLN A 195 3.54 -11.17 -15.07
CA GLN A 195 4.79 -11.17 -14.33
C GLN A 195 5.48 -9.79 -14.38
N VAL A 196 5.85 -9.25 -13.22
CA VAL A 196 6.58 -7.97 -13.17
C VAL A 196 7.94 -8.08 -13.86
N PRO A 197 8.45 -7.00 -14.48
CA PRO A 197 9.71 -7.06 -15.23
C PRO A 197 10.92 -7.44 -14.36
N ALA A 198 11.85 -8.22 -14.91
CA ALA A 198 13.07 -8.63 -14.21
C ALA A 198 13.88 -7.46 -13.61
N PRO A 199 14.08 -6.31 -14.31
CA PRO A 199 14.79 -5.16 -13.73
C PRO A 199 14.10 -4.57 -12.50
N PHE A 200 12.77 -4.67 -12.44
CA PHE A 200 12.02 -4.31 -11.24
C PHE A 200 12.32 -5.34 -10.16
N ARG A 201 12.05 -6.64 -10.35
CA ARG A 201 12.27 -7.67 -9.31
C ARG A 201 13.65 -7.64 -8.68
N SER A 202 14.70 -7.53 -9.49
CA SER A 202 16.10 -7.51 -9.03
C SER A 202 16.57 -6.14 -8.52
N ALA A 203 15.71 -5.13 -8.51
CA ALA A 203 16.03 -3.77 -8.10
C ALA A 203 17.26 -3.20 -8.83
N ALA A 204 17.35 -3.44 -10.14
CA ALA A 204 18.57 -3.26 -10.94
C ALA A 204 19.19 -1.86 -10.86
N ASN A 205 18.38 -0.83 -10.58
CA ASN A 205 18.83 0.53 -10.30
C ASN A 205 17.75 1.32 -9.55
N LYS A 206 18.10 2.50 -9.04
CA LYS A 206 17.19 3.38 -8.27
C LYS A 206 15.83 3.61 -8.93
N ARG A 207 15.78 3.78 -10.26
CA ARG A 207 14.52 3.98 -11.01
C ARG A 207 13.64 2.73 -11.03
N ARG A 208 14.26 1.54 -11.10
CA ARG A 208 13.56 0.25 -11.11
C ARG A 208 13.27 -0.31 -9.71
N ILE A 209 13.70 0.36 -8.64
CA ILE A 209 13.36 -0.05 -7.28
C ILE A 209 11.86 0.10 -7.02
N ARG A 210 11.22 1.16 -7.53
CA ARG A 210 9.84 1.49 -7.18
C ARG A 210 8.87 1.58 -8.34
N ALA A 211 9.37 1.54 -9.58
CA ALA A 211 8.55 1.80 -10.77
C ALA A 211 8.89 0.87 -11.95
N PHE A 212 7.86 0.55 -12.74
CA PHE A 212 7.98 -0.15 -14.02
C PHE A 212 6.88 0.30 -15.00
N PRO A 213 7.01 0.02 -16.32
CA PRO A 213 6.06 0.52 -17.32
C PRO A 213 4.60 0.21 -16.97
N ALA A 214 3.74 1.23 -16.99
CA ALA A 214 2.33 1.10 -16.59
C ALA A 214 1.42 0.52 -17.67
N ARG A 215 1.85 0.54 -18.94
CA ARG A 215 1.01 0.14 -20.08
C ARG A 215 0.46 -1.28 -19.92
N GLY A 216 -0.87 -1.36 -19.83
CA GLY A 216 -1.61 -2.61 -19.66
C GLY A 216 -1.46 -3.29 -18.29
N ALA A 217 -0.88 -2.62 -17.29
CA ALA A 217 -0.60 -3.18 -15.96
C ALA A 217 -1.76 -3.04 -14.96
N ARG A 218 -2.82 -2.31 -15.33
CA ARG A 218 -3.91 -1.90 -14.43
C ARG A 218 -5.25 -2.55 -14.74
N ARG A 219 -5.24 -3.65 -15.49
CA ARG A 219 -6.47 -4.27 -16.00
C ARG A 219 -7.43 -4.64 -14.87
N PHE A 220 -6.91 -5.09 -13.73
CA PHE A 220 -7.69 -5.57 -12.60
C PHE A 220 -7.72 -4.59 -11.42
N ALA A 221 -6.72 -3.73 -11.28
CA ALA A 221 -6.71 -2.71 -10.23
C ALA A 221 -5.77 -1.54 -10.54
N THR A 222 -6.07 -0.40 -9.94
CA THR A 222 -5.31 0.85 -9.97
C THR A 222 -5.22 1.41 -8.54
N LEU A 223 -4.07 1.97 -8.15
CA LEU A 223 -3.90 2.58 -6.82
C LEU A 223 -4.01 4.11 -6.91
N ASN A 224 -4.91 4.66 -6.07
CA ASN A 224 -5.51 6.00 -6.15
C ASN A 224 -6.24 6.20 -7.48
#